data_AF-A0A7R8ZZU9-F1
#
_entry.id   AF-A0A7R8ZZU9-F1
#
_cell.length_a   1.000
_cell.length_b   1.000
_cell.length_c   1.000
_cell.angle_alpha   90.00
_cell.angle_beta   90.00
_cell.angle_gamma   90.00
#
_symmetry.space_group_name_H-M   'P 1'
#
loop_
_entity.id
_entity.type
_entity.pdbx_description
1 polymer ?
#
loop_
_entity_poly.entity_id
_entity_poly.type
_entity_poly.pdbx_seq_one_letter_code
_entity_poly.pdbx_strand_id
1 'polypeptide(L)'
;MAFGWSIASALLVFVGTSVVAQRPGDSVIFAPGDECRQCRSLPRNPVCGSDGQTYINECILDCQNRQKPGVDPHRCRLTPEGTEYLGRQQTTRSGKRCQSWARHRGVYTPSASTNFRDPINDRNFPDRSVQEASNYCRNPDKGDTGLWCYVGNRDPFDFDRCDVPLCRG
;
A
#
# COMPACT_ATOMS: atom_id res chain seq x y z
N MET A 1 -24.45 58.87 -10.66
CA MET A 1 -24.06 57.46 -10.52
C MET A 1 -22.54 57.41 -10.59
N ALA A 2 -21.87 57.11 -9.49
CA ALA A 2 -20.42 57.12 -9.38
C ALA A 2 -19.88 55.71 -9.63
N PHE A 3 -18.98 55.56 -10.61
CA PHE A 3 -18.16 54.35 -10.74
C PHE A 3 -16.88 54.57 -9.94
N GLY A 4 -16.84 54.04 -8.71
CA GLY A 4 -15.68 54.08 -7.83
C GLY A 4 -14.61 53.10 -8.31
N TRP A 5 -13.40 53.59 -8.53
CA TRP A 5 -12.22 52.77 -8.79
C TRP A 5 -11.68 52.28 -7.45
N SER A 6 -11.69 50.97 -7.21
CA SER A 6 -11.00 50.36 -6.07
C SER A 6 -9.75 49.65 -6.57
N ILE A 7 -8.64 50.39 -6.63
CA ILE A 7 -7.31 49.81 -6.75
C ILE A 7 -6.95 49.24 -5.37
N ALA A 8 -7.10 47.93 -5.21
CA ALA A 8 -6.65 47.24 -4.01
C ALA A 8 -5.12 47.35 -3.92
N SER A 9 -4.62 48.11 -2.94
CA SER A 9 -3.20 48.21 -2.62
C SER A 9 -2.68 46.83 -2.19
N ALA A 10 -1.84 46.20 -3.00
CA ALA A 10 -1.11 45.01 -2.60
C ALA A 10 0.00 45.41 -1.62
N LEU A 11 0.01 44.84 -0.42
CA LEU A 11 1.13 44.96 0.50
C LEU A 11 2.26 44.05 0.00
N LEU A 12 3.40 44.66 -0.34
CA LEU A 12 4.61 43.94 -0.68
C LEU A 12 5.32 43.55 0.62
N VAL A 13 5.52 42.25 0.84
CA VAL A 13 6.22 41.74 2.02
C VAL A 13 7.54 41.12 1.59
N PHE A 14 8.59 41.41 2.34
CA PHE A 14 9.93 40.89 2.09
C PHE A 14 10.09 39.54 2.78
N VAL A 15 10.34 38.48 1.99
CA VAL A 15 10.73 37.16 2.49
C VAL A 15 12.14 36.88 1.96
N GLY A 16 13.14 37.07 2.83
CA GLY A 16 14.55 37.06 2.41
C GLY A 16 14.87 38.21 1.46
N THR A 17 15.50 37.92 0.32
CA THR A 17 15.79 38.91 -0.76
C THR A 17 14.65 39.07 -1.77
N SER A 18 13.54 38.34 -1.60
CA SER A 18 12.42 38.34 -2.55
C SER A 18 11.24 39.15 -2.03
N VAL A 19 10.59 39.87 -2.94
CA VAL A 19 9.40 40.67 -2.66
C VAL A 19 8.18 39.92 -3.19
N VAL A 20 7.23 39.60 -2.31
CA VAL A 20 5.98 38.91 -2.68
C VAL A 20 4.79 39.82 -2.40
N ALA A 21 3.83 39.85 -3.33
CA ALA A 21 2.59 40.61 -3.19
C ALA A 21 1.55 39.78 -2.43
N GLN A 22 1.03 40.34 -1.34
CA GLN A 22 0.10 39.63 -0.46
C GLN A 22 -1.35 40.09 -0.71
N ARG A 23 -2.29 39.14 -0.90
CA ARG A 23 -3.70 39.47 -1.19
C ARG A 23 -4.50 39.49 0.12
N PRO A 24 -5.53 40.34 0.25
CA PRO A 24 -6.42 40.28 1.40
C PRO A 24 -7.24 38.99 1.34
N GLY A 25 -7.12 38.13 2.36
CA GLY A 25 -7.79 36.81 2.41
C GLY A 25 -6.87 35.61 2.14
N ASP A 26 -5.56 35.79 2.22
CA ASP A 26 -4.55 34.74 2.08
C ASP A 26 -4.94 33.43 2.76
N SER A 27 -5.29 32.47 1.92
CA SER A 27 -5.20 31.06 2.26
C SER A 27 -3.71 30.76 2.42
N VAL A 28 -3.34 30.24 3.60
CA VAL A 28 -2.00 29.78 3.97
C VAL A 28 -1.21 29.34 2.74
N ILE A 29 -0.18 30.11 2.37
CA ILE A 29 0.82 29.67 1.38
C ILE A 29 1.60 28.56 2.06
N PHE A 30 1.14 27.32 1.91
CA PHE A 30 1.91 26.15 2.32
C PHE A 30 3.20 26.16 1.50
N ALA A 31 4.36 26.20 2.17
CA ALA A 31 5.62 26.09 1.48
C ALA A 31 5.66 24.76 0.71
N PRO A 32 6.31 24.69 -0.47
CA PRO A 32 6.57 23.41 -1.13
C PRO A 32 7.29 22.47 -0.15
N GLY A 33 6.58 21.47 0.37
CA GLY A 33 7.07 20.54 1.40
C GLY A 33 6.31 20.52 2.74
N ASP A 34 5.43 21.49 3.03
CA ASP A 34 4.65 21.50 4.27
C ASP A 34 3.43 20.54 4.24
N GLU A 35 2.93 20.21 3.05
CA GLU A 35 1.81 19.27 2.90
C GLU A 35 2.12 17.88 3.47
N CYS A 36 3.38 17.42 3.35
CA CYS A 36 3.79 16.12 3.90
C CYS A 36 3.90 16.11 5.44
N ARG A 37 3.92 17.27 6.10
CA ARG A 37 4.01 17.33 7.57
C ARG A 37 2.72 16.83 8.22
N GLN A 38 1.58 17.10 7.60
CA GLN A 38 0.28 16.63 8.11
C GLN A 38 0.17 15.10 8.12
N CYS A 39 0.80 14.42 7.15
CA CYS A 39 0.83 12.95 7.14
C CYS A 39 1.50 12.35 8.39
N ARG A 40 2.36 13.10 9.11
CA ARG A 40 3.03 12.61 10.32
C ARG A 40 2.10 12.51 11.54
N SER A 41 0.97 13.22 11.54
CA SER A 41 -0.03 13.12 12.61
C SER A 41 -1.07 12.02 12.36
N LEU A 42 -1.08 11.41 11.17
CA LEU A 42 -1.96 10.27 10.86
C LEU A 42 -1.46 8.97 11.52
N PRO A 43 -2.34 7.97 11.69
CA PRO A 43 -1.96 6.66 12.20
C PRO A 43 -0.74 6.06 11.50
N ARG A 44 0.13 5.42 12.28
CA ARG A 44 1.35 4.77 11.78
C ARG A 44 0.99 3.36 11.30
N ASN A 45 0.52 3.27 10.07
CA ASN A 45 0.25 2.01 9.37
C ASN A 45 1.33 1.85 8.29
N PRO A 46 2.50 1.28 8.62
CA PRO A 46 3.64 1.31 7.71
C PRO A 46 3.32 0.64 6.38
N VAL A 47 3.85 1.21 5.30
CA VAL A 47 3.69 0.69 3.93
C VAL A 47 5.07 0.48 3.32
N CYS A 48 5.22 -0.62 2.60
CA CYS A 48 6.46 -1.00 1.97
C CYS A 48 6.45 -0.54 0.51
N GLY A 49 7.37 0.35 0.14
CA GLY A 49 7.47 0.90 -1.21
C GLY A 49 8.26 0.01 -2.18
N SER A 50 8.04 0.21 -3.48
CA SER A 50 8.79 -0.49 -4.53
C SER A 50 10.26 -0.12 -4.61
N ASP A 51 10.65 0.99 -3.99
CA ASP A 51 12.04 1.41 -3.80
C ASP A 51 12.73 0.67 -2.63
N GLY A 52 11.98 -0.22 -1.96
CA GLY A 52 12.45 -1.00 -0.82
C GLY A 52 12.50 -0.20 0.49
N GLN A 53 11.93 1.01 0.54
CA GLN A 53 11.84 1.80 1.77
C GLN A 53 10.52 1.55 2.50
N THR A 54 10.57 1.57 3.82
CA THR A 54 9.38 1.56 4.68
C THR A 54 8.90 2.98 4.94
N TYR A 55 7.63 3.23 4.64
CA TYR A 55 6.97 4.51 4.83
C TYR A 55 6.12 4.47 6.10
N ILE A 56 6.08 5.58 6.85
CA ILE A 56 5.33 5.67 8.14
C ILE A 56 3.86 5.32 7.96
N ASN A 57 3.28 5.80 6.85
CA ASN A 57 1.94 5.49 6.39
C ASN A 57 1.82 5.81 4.90
N GLU A 58 0.71 5.39 4.31
CA GLU A 58 0.38 5.61 2.90
C GLU A 58 0.42 7.11 2.52
N CYS A 59 -0.03 8.00 3.40
CA CYS A 59 0.02 9.46 3.17
C CYS A 59 1.45 9.97 2.93
N ILE A 60 2.44 9.51 3.72
CA ILE A 60 3.84 9.91 3.50
C ILE A 60 4.37 9.36 2.17
N LEU A 61 3.97 8.15 1.78
CA LEU A 61 4.34 7.55 0.49
C LEU A 61 3.77 8.37 -0.67
N ASP A 62 2.48 8.65 -0.63
CA ASP A 62 1.79 9.45 -1.65
C ASP A 62 2.37 10.86 -1.73
N CYS A 63 2.67 11.47 -0.59
CA CYS A 63 3.23 12.81 -0.55
C CYS A 63 4.63 12.85 -1.19
N GLN A 64 5.46 11.83 -0.98
CA GLN A 64 6.74 11.71 -1.69
C GLN A 64 6.52 11.49 -3.19
N ASN A 65 5.57 10.65 -3.58
CA ASN A 65 5.26 10.38 -4.99
C ASN A 65 4.78 11.63 -5.74
N ARG A 66 4.12 12.60 -5.08
CA ARG A 66 3.77 13.88 -5.72
C ARG A 66 4.99 14.71 -6.13
N GLN A 67 6.08 14.60 -5.37
CA GLN A 67 7.34 15.30 -5.66
C GLN A 67 8.21 14.49 -6.62
N LYS A 68 8.28 13.17 -6.41
CA LYS A 68 9.06 12.22 -7.21
C LYS A 68 8.25 10.94 -7.42
N PRO A 69 7.46 10.85 -8.49
CA PRO A 69 6.67 9.67 -8.80
C PRO A 69 7.54 8.44 -9.03
N GLY A 70 7.00 7.26 -8.75
CA GLY A 70 7.61 5.98 -9.12
C GLY A 70 7.72 4.97 -7.98
N VAL A 71 7.22 5.28 -6.79
CA VAL A 71 7.17 4.33 -5.67
C VAL A 71 5.78 3.69 -5.59
N ASP A 72 5.67 2.44 -6.00
CA ASP A 72 4.42 1.67 -5.91
C ASP A 72 4.29 1.05 -4.50
N PRO A 73 3.20 1.32 -3.76
CA PRO A 73 2.97 0.70 -2.46
C PRO A 73 2.79 -0.83 -2.61
N HIS A 74 3.19 -1.56 -1.56
CA HIS A 74 3.02 -3.00 -1.44
C HIS A 74 3.72 -3.85 -2.51
N ARG A 75 4.72 -3.33 -3.22
CA ARG A 75 5.54 -4.15 -4.12
C ARG A 75 6.53 -5.05 -3.37
N CYS A 76 6.83 -4.68 -2.13
CA CYS A 76 7.71 -5.37 -1.21
C CYS A 76 6.91 -5.72 0.07
N ARG A 77 7.43 -6.58 0.95
CA ARG A 77 6.82 -6.96 2.25
C ARG A 77 7.59 -6.37 3.44
N LEU A 78 6.89 -6.13 4.56
CA LEU A 78 7.50 -5.56 5.77
C LEU A 78 8.11 -6.64 6.66
N THR A 79 7.46 -7.80 6.75
CA THR A 79 7.88 -8.90 7.62
C THR A 79 8.34 -10.13 6.81
N PRO A 80 9.23 -10.97 7.37
CA PRO A 80 9.61 -12.25 6.76
C PRO A 80 8.43 -13.19 6.48
N GLU A 81 7.39 -13.15 7.31
CA GLU A 81 6.17 -13.93 7.15
C GLU A 81 5.30 -13.34 6.03
N GLY A 82 5.26 -12.01 5.91
CA GLY A 82 4.48 -11.29 4.91
C GLY A 82 2.97 -11.35 5.15
N THR A 83 2.50 -11.62 6.37
CA THR A 83 1.06 -11.68 6.68
C THR A 83 0.31 -10.38 6.40
N GLU A 84 1.02 -9.26 6.36
CA GLU A 84 0.54 -7.91 6.05
C GLU A 84 0.59 -7.55 4.55
N TYR A 85 1.14 -8.41 3.70
CA TYR A 85 1.41 -8.08 2.31
C TYR A 85 0.11 -7.94 1.48
N LEU A 86 -0.13 -6.73 0.99
CA LEU A 86 -1.29 -6.37 0.15
C LEU A 86 -0.93 -6.24 -1.35
N GLY A 87 0.27 -6.63 -1.75
CA GLY A 87 0.74 -6.45 -3.12
C GLY A 87 0.07 -7.39 -4.13
N ARG A 88 0.38 -7.15 -5.40
CA ARG A 88 -0.27 -7.85 -6.55
C ARG A 88 0.60 -8.93 -7.18
N GLN A 89 1.62 -9.42 -6.48
CA GLN A 89 2.45 -10.53 -6.96
C GLN A 89 1.56 -11.75 -7.23
N GLN A 90 1.54 -12.24 -8.46
CA GLN A 90 0.70 -13.36 -8.92
C GLN A 90 1.49 -14.46 -9.63
N THR A 91 2.81 -14.42 -9.51
CA THR A 91 3.76 -15.38 -10.08
C THR A 91 4.68 -15.86 -8.97
N THR A 92 4.86 -17.16 -8.87
CA THR A 92 5.68 -17.78 -7.83
C THR A 92 7.17 -17.69 -8.16
N ARG A 93 8.01 -18.06 -7.20
CA ARG A 93 9.47 -18.12 -7.35
C ARG A 93 9.88 -19.05 -8.50
N SER A 94 9.16 -20.16 -8.71
CA SER A 94 9.42 -21.07 -9.82
C SER A 94 8.84 -20.61 -11.17
N GLY A 95 8.22 -19.43 -11.23
CA GLY A 95 7.64 -18.87 -12.44
C GLY A 95 6.22 -19.36 -12.74
N LYS A 96 5.58 -20.09 -11.82
CA LYS A 96 4.19 -20.56 -12.01
C LYS A 96 3.22 -19.41 -11.74
N ARG A 97 2.14 -19.36 -12.53
CA ARG A 97 1.04 -18.42 -12.29
C ARG A 97 0.17 -18.90 -11.13
N CYS A 98 -0.12 -18.00 -10.20
CA CYS A 98 -1.00 -18.26 -9.08
C CYS A 98 -2.45 -18.49 -9.50
N GLN A 99 -3.12 -19.41 -8.80
CA GLN A 99 -4.55 -19.66 -8.92
C GLN A 99 -5.38 -18.78 -7.99
N SER A 100 -6.66 -18.62 -8.32
CA SER A 100 -7.60 -17.86 -7.49
C SER A 100 -7.88 -18.60 -6.18
N TRP A 101 -7.74 -17.89 -5.05
CA TRP A 101 -8.03 -18.40 -3.71
C TRP A 101 -9.46 -18.89 -3.59
N ALA A 102 -10.43 -18.09 -4.07
CA ALA A 102 -11.87 -18.38 -3.97
C ALA A 102 -12.31 -19.69 -4.66
N ARG A 103 -11.48 -20.26 -5.54
CA ARG A 103 -11.81 -21.47 -6.31
C ARG A 103 -11.06 -22.71 -5.82
N HIS A 104 -10.23 -22.59 -4.79
CA HIS A 104 -9.41 -23.69 -4.31
C HIS A 104 -10.10 -24.51 -3.23
N ARG A 105 -9.87 -25.82 -3.24
CA ARG A 105 -10.31 -26.72 -2.17
C ARG A 105 -9.56 -26.39 -0.89
N GLY A 106 -10.25 -26.41 0.26
CA GLY A 106 -9.69 -26.01 1.56
C GLY A 106 -9.97 -24.55 1.94
N VAL A 107 -10.55 -23.76 1.02
CA VAL A 107 -11.05 -22.40 1.28
C VAL A 107 -12.55 -22.48 1.58
N TYR A 108 -12.98 -21.84 2.69
CA TYR A 108 -14.30 -21.91 3.34
C TYR A 108 -14.79 -23.29 3.78
N THR A 109 -14.32 -24.36 3.14
CA THR A 109 -14.76 -25.73 3.36
C THR A 109 -13.59 -26.58 3.81
N PRO A 110 -13.72 -27.32 4.93
CA PRO A 110 -12.71 -28.30 5.32
C PRO A 110 -12.50 -29.30 4.18
N SER A 111 -11.26 -29.50 3.77
CA SER A 111 -10.93 -30.51 2.76
C SER A 111 -10.52 -31.79 3.46
N ALA A 112 -11.15 -32.92 3.12
CA ALA A 112 -10.77 -34.23 3.65
C ALA A 112 -9.30 -34.58 3.39
N SER A 113 -8.68 -33.96 2.38
CA SER A 113 -7.26 -34.08 2.10
C SER A 113 -6.38 -33.26 3.05
N THR A 114 -6.82 -32.11 3.58
CA THR A 114 -5.90 -31.17 4.24
C THR A 114 -5.84 -31.28 5.76
N ASN A 115 -6.63 -32.13 6.42
CA ASN A 115 -6.69 -32.26 7.89
C ASN A 115 -6.90 -30.94 8.67
N PHE A 116 -7.20 -29.82 8.00
CA PHE A 116 -7.43 -28.53 8.64
C PHE A 116 -8.80 -28.52 9.29
N ARG A 117 -8.82 -28.46 10.63
CA ARG A 117 -10.04 -28.24 11.42
C ARG A 117 -10.63 -26.84 11.24
N ASP A 118 -9.79 -25.89 10.81
CA ASP A 118 -10.17 -24.50 10.51
C ASP A 118 -9.77 -24.18 9.06
N PRO A 119 -10.73 -24.09 8.12
CA PRO A 119 -10.43 -23.80 6.72
C PRO A 119 -10.05 -22.32 6.54
N ILE A 120 -9.19 -22.06 5.56
CA ILE A 120 -8.84 -20.70 5.15
C ILE A 120 -10.13 -19.95 4.79
N ASN A 121 -10.33 -18.77 5.36
CA ASN A 121 -11.50 -17.93 5.14
C ASN A 121 -11.10 -16.44 5.12
N ASP A 122 -12.08 -15.55 5.00
CA ASP A 122 -11.87 -14.10 4.85
C ASP A 122 -10.98 -13.50 5.95
N ARG A 123 -11.04 -14.02 7.18
CA ARG A 123 -10.28 -13.52 8.33
C ARG A 123 -8.77 -13.78 8.22
N ASN A 124 -8.37 -14.68 7.34
CA ASN A 124 -6.97 -15.03 7.12
C ASN A 124 -6.26 -14.08 6.14
N PHE A 125 -7.00 -13.21 5.43
CA PHE A 125 -6.44 -12.36 4.39
C PHE A 125 -6.31 -10.90 4.85
N PRO A 126 -5.15 -10.24 4.61
CA PRO A 126 -5.00 -8.81 4.88
C PRO A 126 -5.94 -7.97 3.99
N ASP A 127 -6.35 -8.51 2.83
CA ASP A 127 -7.29 -7.90 1.88
C ASP A 127 -8.74 -7.86 2.38
N ARG A 128 -9.03 -8.30 3.60
CA ARG A 128 -10.38 -8.35 4.21
C ARG A 128 -11.32 -9.42 3.64
N SER A 129 -11.01 -10.02 2.49
CA SER A 129 -11.74 -11.18 1.96
C SER A 129 -10.88 -12.05 1.03
N VAL A 130 -11.30 -13.31 0.90
CA VAL A 130 -10.75 -14.26 -0.09
C VAL A 130 -10.93 -13.72 -1.52
N GLN A 131 -12.03 -13.02 -1.81
CA GLN A 131 -12.31 -12.47 -3.13
C GLN A 131 -11.38 -11.31 -3.47
N GLU A 132 -11.15 -10.39 -2.53
CA GLU A 132 -10.22 -9.24 -2.72
C GLU A 132 -8.77 -9.72 -2.89
N ALA A 133 -8.38 -10.79 -2.20
CA ALA A 133 -7.06 -11.43 -2.37
C ALA A 133 -6.84 -12.04 -3.77
N SER A 134 -7.90 -12.25 -4.56
CA SER A 134 -7.85 -12.69 -5.95
C SER A 134 -7.01 -13.97 -6.15
N ASN A 135 -5.86 -13.88 -6.81
CA ASN A 135 -4.83 -14.90 -6.97
C ASN A 135 -3.46 -14.36 -6.53
N TYR A 136 -3.42 -13.32 -5.69
CA TYR A 136 -2.18 -12.73 -5.24
C TYR A 136 -1.51 -13.59 -4.16
N CYS A 137 -0.19 -13.56 -4.09
CA CYS A 137 0.57 -14.27 -3.07
C CYS A 137 0.23 -13.77 -1.67
N ARG A 138 -0.11 -14.68 -0.75
CA ARG A 138 -0.52 -14.38 0.62
C ARG A 138 0.02 -15.43 1.58
N ASN A 139 -0.09 -15.15 2.88
CA ASN A 139 0.26 -16.09 3.95
C ASN A 139 -0.93 -16.25 4.92
N PRO A 140 -2.01 -16.92 4.50
CA PRO A 140 -3.24 -17.04 5.28
C PRO A 140 -3.11 -17.98 6.50
N ASP A 141 -2.15 -18.90 6.45
CA ASP A 141 -1.85 -19.88 7.51
C ASP A 141 -0.92 -19.32 8.60
N LYS A 142 -0.38 -18.10 8.40
CA LYS A 142 0.55 -17.43 9.32
C LYS A 142 1.80 -18.26 9.62
N GLY A 143 2.20 -19.09 8.65
CA GLY A 143 3.38 -19.93 8.73
C GLY A 143 4.67 -19.15 8.44
N ASP A 144 5.81 -19.79 8.67
CA ASP A 144 7.16 -19.29 8.39
C ASP A 144 7.57 -19.45 6.92
N THR A 145 6.76 -20.15 6.12
CA THR A 145 6.99 -20.38 4.68
C THR A 145 7.02 -19.07 3.88
N GLY A 146 6.48 -17.98 4.46
CA GLY A 146 6.37 -16.68 3.82
C GLY A 146 5.16 -16.64 2.89
N LEU A 147 5.23 -15.80 1.85
CA LEU A 147 4.15 -15.66 0.88
C LEU A 147 4.10 -16.87 -0.06
N TRP A 148 2.89 -17.36 -0.33
CA TRP A 148 2.66 -18.45 -1.25
C TRP A 148 1.33 -18.29 -1.97
N CYS A 149 1.09 -19.13 -2.97
CA CYS A 149 -0.20 -19.27 -3.61
C CYS A 149 -0.37 -20.69 -4.16
N TYR A 150 -1.62 -21.08 -4.41
CA TYR A 150 -1.90 -22.34 -5.11
C TYR A 150 -1.47 -22.27 -6.57
N VAL A 151 -0.98 -23.39 -7.09
CA VAL A 151 -0.51 -23.59 -8.48
C VAL A 151 -1.04 -24.93 -9.02
N GLY A 152 -0.62 -25.34 -10.22
CA GLY A 152 -0.93 -26.69 -10.72
C GLY A 152 -2.39 -26.86 -11.13
N ASN A 153 -3.07 -27.92 -10.64
CA ASN A 153 -4.42 -28.31 -11.06
C ASN A 153 -5.38 -28.55 -9.89
N ARG A 154 -5.77 -27.49 -9.15
CA ARG A 154 -6.80 -27.53 -8.08
C ARG A 154 -6.56 -28.60 -7.00
N ASP A 155 -5.34 -29.13 -6.88
CA ASP A 155 -4.95 -30.04 -5.83
C ASP A 155 -4.65 -29.23 -4.56
N PRO A 156 -5.29 -29.55 -3.42
CA PRO A 156 -5.07 -28.91 -2.12
C PRO A 156 -3.60 -28.76 -1.67
N PHE A 157 -2.71 -29.60 -2.18
CA PHE A 157 -1.29 -29.62 -1.83
C PHE A 157 -0.39 -28.95 -2.87
N ASP A 158 -0.94 -28.56 -4.02
CA ASP A 158 -0.19 -27.86 -5.07
C ASP A 158 -0.09 -26.37 -4.72
N PHE A 159 0.92 -26.02 -3.94
CA PHE A 159 1.29 -24.63 -3.70
C PHE A 159 2.77 -24.38 -4.04
N ASP A 160 3.09 -23.12 -4.29
CA ASP A 160 4.48 -22.71 -4.45
C ASP A 160 4.69 -21.33 -3.81
N ARG A 161 5.94 -21.08 -3.39
CA ARG A 161 6.33 -19.87 -2.67
C ARG A 161 6.48 -18.71 -3.63
N CYS A 162 6.19 -17.52 -3.15
CA CYS A 162 6.39 -16.29 -3.89
C CYS A 162 7.65 -15.56 -3.42
N ASP A 163 8.43 -15.05 -4.36
CA ASP A 163 9.63 -14.29 -4.08
C ASP A 163 9.30 -12.80 -4.06
N VAL A 164 9.01 -12.27 -2.87
CA VAL A 164 8.75 -10.85 -2.65
C VAL A 164 9.82 -10.31 -1.69
N PRO A 165 10.56 -9.26 -2.09
CA PRO A 165 11.64 -8.72 -1.30
C PRO A 165 11.13 -8.03 -0.02
N LEU A 166 11.96 -8.05 1.01
CA LEU A 166 11.73 -7.29 2.25
C LEU A 166 12.06 -5.81 2.03
N CYS A 167 11.26 -4.90 2.59
CA CYS A 167 11.69 -3.52 2.76
C CYS A 167 12.83 -3.43 3.77
N ARG A 168 13.68 -2.42 3.58
CA ARG A 168 14.60 -1.95 4.60
C ARG A 168 13.79 -1.17 5.65
N GLY A 169 14.09 -1.42 6.92
CA GLY A 169 13.53 -0.69 8.06
C GLY A 169 14.23 0.65 8.27
#